data_AF-A0A9P8VQB7-F1
#
_entry.id   AF-A0A9P8VQB7-F1
#
_cell.length_a   1.000
_cell.length_b   1.000
_cell.length_c   1.000
_cell.angle_alpha   90.00
_cell.angle_beta   90.00
_cell.angle_gamma   90.00
#
_symmetry.space_group_name_H-M   'P 1'
#
loop_
_entity.id
_entity.type
_entity.pdbx_description
1 polymer ?
#
loop_
_entity_poly.entity_id
_entity_poly.type
_entity_poly.pdbx_seq_one_letter_code
_entity_poly.pdbx_strand_id
1 'polypeptide(L)'
;RPISQEQLVAEVKGMYAGLVMVETKCIEVDNAQSSNTDASKLNNEQWQALIALHRTLLHEHNDFFLASQHPSASPPLRRLASKYAMPARMWRHGIHSFLELLRHRLPESLEHMLTFLYLAYSMMTLLYETVPAFEDTWIECLGGLGRYRMA
;
A
#
# COMPACT_ATOMS: atom_id res chain seq x y z
N ARG A 1 1.28 11.45 28.18
CA ARG A 1 -0.14 11.88 28.27
C ARG A 1 -0.92 11.03 27.25
N PRO A 2 -2.07 10.43 27.60
CA PRO A 2 -2.88 9.71 26.62
C PRO A 2 -3.43 10.68 25.57
N ILE A 3 -3.51 10.22 24.30
CA ILE A 3 -4.11 10.98 23.20
C ILE A 3 -5.62 11.18 23.44
N SER A 4 -6.13 12.39 23.23
CA SER A 4 -7.57 12.65 23.31
C SER A 4 -8.31 12.11 22.08
N GLN A 5 -9.63 11.89 22.17
CA GLN A 5 -10.40 11.49 21.00
C GLN A 5 -10.40 12.54 19.89
N GLU A 6 -10.44 13.83 20.24
CA GLU A 6 -10.39 14.92 19.27
C GLU A 6 -9.06 14.97 18.53
N GLN A 7 -7.95 14.77 19.26
CA GLN A 7 -6.62 14.66 18.66
C GLN A 7 -6.57 13.48 17.70
N LEU A 8 -7.02 12.30 18.13
CA LEU A 8 -7.03 11.12 17.28
C LEU A 8 -7.88 11.29 16.01
N VAL A 9 -9.03 11.96 16.12
CA VAL A 9 -9.87 12.31 14.96
C VAL A 9 -9.13 13.25 14.00
N ALA A 10 -8.41 14.24 14.52
CA ALA A 10 -7.61 15.14 13.69
C ALA A 10 -6.46 14.40 12.98
N GLU A 11 -5.74 13.54 13.70
CA GLU A 11 -4.66 12.69 13.15
C GLU A 11 -5.16 11.79 12.02
N VAL A 12 -6.24 11.04 12.24
CA VAL A 12 -6.79 10.13 11.21
C VAL A 12 -7.24 10.90 9.96
N LYS A 13 -7.78 12.11 10.12
CA LYS A 13 -8.13 12.97 8.98
C LYS A 13 -6.89 13.44 8.21
N GLY A 14 -5.83 13.83 8.92
CA GLY A 14 -4.55 14.20 8.32
C GLY A 14 -3.93 13.05 7.53
N MET A 15 -3.84 11.87 8.15
CA MET A 15 -3.36 10.64 7.51
C MET A 15 -4.19 10.27 6.28
N TYR A 16 -5.52 10.35 6.37
CA TYR A 16 -6.38 10.08 5.22
C TYR A 16 -6.08 11.02 4.04
N ALA A 17 -5.87 12.31 4.29
CA ALA A 17 -5.55 13.27 3.25
C ALA A 17 -4.18 12.97 2.61
N GLY A 18 -3.15 12.71 3.42
CA GLY A 18 -1.82 12.31 2.95
C GLY A 18 -1.85 11.03 2.11
N LEU A 19 -2.51 9.99 2.62
CA LEU A 19 -2.72 8.72 1.93
C LEU A 19 -3.38 8.92 0.56
N VAL A 20 -4.47 9.68 0.48
CA VAL A 20 -5.17 9.92 -0.80
C VAL A 20 -4.28 10.66 -1.80
N MET A 21 -3.47 11.62 -1.34
CA MET A 21 -2.52 12.31 -2.23
C MET A 21 -1.48 11.35 -2.81
N VAL A 22 -0.87 10.50 -1.98
CA VAL A 22 0.13 9.53 -2.43
C VAL A 22 -0.51 8.46 -3.32
N GLU A 23 -1.70 7.96 -2.96
CA GLU A 23 -2.43 6.97 -3.77
C GLU A 23 -2.76 7.50 -5.16
N THR A 24 -3.26 8.73 -5.24
CA THR A 24 -3.53 9.40 -6.51
C THR A 24 -2.26 9.45 -7.36
N LYS A 25 -1.13 9.77 -6.73
CA LYS A 25 0.16 9.82 -7.42
C LYS A 25 0.61 8.46 -7.93
N CYS A 26 0.45 7.38 -7.15
CA CYS A 26 0.74 6.02 -7.61
C CYS A 26 -0.11 5.67 -8.84
N ILE A 27 -1.42 5.93 -8.77
CA ILE A 27 -2.35 5.63 -9.87
C ILE A 27 -1.95 6.36 -11.16
N GLU A 28 -1.67 7.66 -11.07
CA GLU A 28 -1.26 8.47 -12.23
C GLU A 28 0.03 7.94 -12.87
N VAL A 29 1.03 7.65 -12.05
CA VAL A 29 2.34 7.22 -12.53
C VAL A 29 2.28 5.79 -13.09
N ASP A 30 1.61 4.85 -12.42
CA ASP A 30 1.41 3.48 -12.91
C ASP A 30 0.69 3.48 -14.25
N ASN A 31 -0.38 4.27 -14.40
CA ASN A 31 -1.12 4.39 -15.65
C ASN A 31 -0.25 4.99 -16.77
N ALA A 32 0.53 6.03 -16.46
CA ALA A 32 1.45 6.63 -17.42
C ALA A 32 2.51 5.61 -17.89
N GLN A 33 3.08 4.82 -16.98
CA GLN A 33 4.08 3.81 -17.31
C GLN A 33 3.50 2.59 -18.04
N SER A 34 2.24 2.23 -17.77
CA SER A 34 1.53 1.12 -18.42
C SER A 34 1.11 1.47 -19.85
N SER A 35 0.70 2.72 -20.10
CA SER A 35 0.28 3.19 -21.43
C SER A 35 1.46 3.44 -22.39
N ASN A 36 2.67 3.58 -21.86
CA ASN A 36 3.84 3.94 -22.65
C ASN A 36 4.51 2.68 -23.24
N THR A 37 3.96 2.21 -24.36
CA THR A 37 4.45 1.04 -25.12
C THR A 37 5.81 1.27 -25.79
N ASP A 38 6.16 2.52 -26.08
CA ASP A 38 7.39 2.93 -26.76
C ASP A 38 8.42 3.62 -25.83
N ALA A 39 8.13 3.76 -24.54
CA ALA A 39 9.03 4.41 -23.60
C ALA A 39 10.34 3.66 -23.48
N SER A 40 11.43 4.38 -23.71
CA SER A 40 12.77 4.09 -23.20
C SER A 40 12.71 3.29 -21.90
N LYS A 41 13.38 2.13 -21.87
CA LYS A 41 13.49 1.30 -20.67
C LYS A 41 13.74 2.19 -19.45
N LEU A 42 12.87 2.06 -18.44
CA LEU A 42 13.06 2.75 -17.17
C LEU A 42 14.45 2.40 -16.65
N ASN A 43 15.21 3.43 -16.29
CA ASN A 43 16.51 3.24 -15.67
C ASN A 43 16.35 2.84 -14.19
N ASN A 44 17.44 2.43 -13.56
CA ASN A 44 17.41 1.99 -12.16
C ASN A 44 16.92 3.08 -11.20
N GLU A 45 17.32 4.34 -11.39
CA GLU A 45 16.88 5.44 -10.53
C GLU A 45 15.35 5.65 -10.60
N GLN A 46 14.78 5.54 -11.79
CA GLN A 46 13.34 5.62 -11.99
C GLN A 46 12.61 4.45 -11.32
N TRP A 47 13.13 3.23 -11.43
CA TRP A 47 12.55 2.09 -10.71
C TRP A 47 12.62 2.25 -9.19
N GLN A 48 13.74 2.72 -8.67
CA GLN A 48 13.88 2.98 -7.23
C GLN A 48 12.92 4.08 -6.77
N ALA A 49 12.69 5.11 -7.58
CA ALA A 49 11.70 6.15 -7.29
C ALA A 49 10.27 5.59 -7.23
N LEU A 50 9.91 4.69 -8.16
CA LEU A 50 8.60 4.02 -8.13
C LEU A 50 8.44 3.13 -6.89
N ILE A 51 9.45 2.31 -6.57
CA ILE A 51 9.45 1.50 -5.35
C ILE A 51 9.30 2.38 -4.10
N ALA A 52 10.03 3.49 -4.04
CA ALA A 52 9.94 4.44 -2.92
C ALA A 52 8.54 5.04 -2.80
N LEU A 53 7.91 5.41 -3.92
CA LEU A 53 6.54 5.93 -3.93
C LEU A 53 5.53 4.91 -3.39
N HIS A 54 5.59 3.66 -3.86
CA HIS A 54 4.71 2.60 -3.36
C HIS A 54 4.99 2.24 -1.90
N ARG A 55 6.26 2.27 -1.47
CA ARG A 55 6.64 2.12 -0.06
C ARG A 55 5.97 3.18 0.81
N THR A 56 5.99 4.45 0.38
CA THR A 56 5.32 5.53 1.09
C THR A 56 3.82 5.27 1.19
N LEU A 57 3.16 4.88 0.09
CA LEU A 57 1.73 4.57 0.12
C LEU A 57 1.39 3.46 1.13
N LEU A 58 2.20 2.40 1.17
CA LEU A 58 2.01 1.30 2.11
C LEU A 58 2.18 1.73 3.58
N HIS A 59 3.13 2.63 3.87
CA HIS A 59 3.30 3.19 5.20
C HIS A 59 2.14 4.10 5.60
N GLU A 60 1.65 4.96 4.70
CA GLU A 60 0.48 5.80 4.96
C GLU A 60 -0.77 4.95 5.27
N HIS A 61 -0.94 3.83 4.57
CA HIS A 61 -1.97 2.85 4.90
C HIS A 61 -1.77 2.24 6.29
N ASN A 62 -0.54 1.83 6.63
CA ASN A 62 -0.22 1.29 7.95
C ASN A 62 -0.57 2.28 9.07
N ASP A 63 -0.11 3.53 8.96
CA ASP A 63 -0.39 4.60 9.91
C ASP A 63 -1.90 4.84 10.06
N PHE A 64 -2.63 4.90 8.94
CA PHE A 64 -4.09 5.04 8.95
C PHE A 64 -4.78 3.87 9.68
N PHE A 65 -4.35 2.63 9.45
CA PHE A 65 -4.92 1.46 10.13
C PHE A 65 -4.63 1.48 11.62
N LEU A 66 -3.39 1.76 12.03
CA LEU A 66 -3.00 1.84 13.44
C LEU A 66 -3.77 2.95 14.17
N ALA A 67 -3.89 4.13 13.56
CA ALA A 67 -4.62 5.24 14.16
C ALA A 67 -6.14 4.98 14.22
N SER A 68 -6.74 4.45 13.15
CA SER A 68 -8.17 4.16 13.13
C SER A 68 -8.56 3.02 14.07
N GLN A 69 -7.70 2.02 14.28
CA GLN A 69 -7.92 0.89 15.19
C GLN A 69 -7.37 1.10 16.61
N HIS A 70 -6.82 2.29 16.90
CA HIS A 70 -6.25 2.61 18.20
C HIS A 70 -7.27 2.35 19.34
N PRO A 71 -6.85 1.89 20.55
CA PRO A 71 -7.76 1.62 21.66
C PRO A 71 -8.70 2.78 22.01
N SER A 72 -8.20 4.02 21.96
CA SER A 72 -9.00 5.24 22.19
C SER A 72 -9.94 5.63 21.04
N ALA A 73 -9.88 4.97 19.88
CA ALA A 73 -10.71 5.27 18.72
C ALA A 73 -12.18 4.95 19.00
N SER A 74 -13.06 5.90 18.70
CA SER A 74 -14.50 5.71 18.78
C SER A 74 -15.00 4.70 17.73
N PRO A 75 -16.16 4.05 17.92
CA PRO A 75 -16.68 3.09 16.95
C PRO A 75 -16.84 3.66 15.52
N PRO A 76 -17.29 4.91 15.30
CA PRO A 76 -17.30 5.51 13.97
C PRO A 76 -15.90 5.64 13.34
N LEU A 77 -14.89 5.96 14.14
CA LEU A 77 -13.51 6.12 13.67
C LEU A 77 -12.91 4.78 13.23
N ARG A 78 -13.12 3.72 14.02
CA ARG A 78 -12.69 2.35 13.69
C ARG A 78 -13.31 1.84 12.38
N ARG A 79 -14.57 2.20 12.11
CA ARG A 79 -15.28 1.81 10.87
C ARG A 79 -14.79 2.54 9.62
N LEU A 80 -13.97 3.58 9.73
CA LEU A 80 -13.50 4.33 8.55
C LEU A 80 -12.69 3.46 7.59
N ALA A 81 -11.85 2.55 8.11
CA ALA A 81 -11.07 1.63 7.30
C ALA A 81 -11.95 0.79 6.37
N SER A 82 -13.03 0.20 6.89
CA SER A 82 -14.01 -0.54 6.08
C SER A 82 -14.83 0.40 5.18
N LYS A 83 -15.31 1.53 5.72
CA LYS A 83 -16.14 2.51 5.00
C LYS A 83 -15.45 3.05 3.75
N TYR A 84 -14.13 3.26 3.82
CA TYR A 84 -13.32 3.76 2.72
C TYR A 84 -12.62 2.67 1.94
N ALA A 85 -12.98 1.40 2.16
CA ALA A 85 -12.41 0.24 1.50
C ALA A 85 -10.87 0.21 1.53
N MET A 86 -10.27 0.63 2.66
CA MET A 86 -8.83 0.82 2.77
C MET A 86 -8.01 -0.44 2.47
N PRO A 87 -8.39 -1.64 2.95
CA PRO A 87 -7.64 -2.85 2.61
C PRO A 87 -7.64 -3.14 1.10
N ALA A 88 -8.80 -3.01 0.45
CA ALA A 88 -8.94 -3.25 -0.99
C ALA A 88 -8.18 -2.21 -1.83
N ARG A 89 -8.19 -0.94 -1.41
CA ARG A 89 -7.43 0.15 -2.02
C ARG A 89 -5.92 -0.05 -1.90
N MET A 90 -5.45 -0.40 -0.70
CA MET A 90 -4.05 -0.72 -0.45
C MET A 90 -3.57 -1.87 -1.34
N TRP A 91 -4.36 -2.95 -1.43
CA TRP A 91 -4.04 -4.05 -2.32
C TRP A 91 -3.99 -3.60 -3.78
N ARG A 92 -5.05 -2.94 -4.27
CA ARG A 92 -5.18 -2.59 -5.69
C ARG A 92 -4.13 -1.57 -6.15
N HIS A 93 -3.97 -0.48 -5.42
CA HIS A 93 -3.18 0.69 -5.81
C HIS A 93 -1.79 0.72 -5.15
N GLY A 94 -1.64 0.07 -4.00
CA GLY A 94 -0.35 -0.04 -3.31
C GLY A 94 0.49 -1.19 -3.83
N ILE A 95 -0.13 -2.33 -4.17
CA ILE A 95 0.60 -3.59 -4.42
C ILE A 95 0.38 -4.11 -5.84
N HIS A 96 -0.87 -4.43 -6.18
CA HIS A 96 -1.20 -5.21 -7.36
C HIS A 96 -0.90 -4.46 -8.67
N SER A 97 -1.31 -3.19 -8.81
CA SER A 97 -1.03 -2.40 -10.03
C SER A 97 0.46 -2.33 -10.34
N PHE A 98 1.27 -2.09 -9.32
CA PHE A 98 2.72 -1.97 -9.48
C PHE A 98 3.40 -3.30 -9.75
N LEU A 99 2.97 -4.39 -9.09
CA LEU A 99 3.44 -5.74 -9.42
C LEU A 99 3.12 -6.12 -10.86
N GLU A 100 1.94 -5.75 -11.36
CA GLU A 100 1.60 -5.95 -12.77
C GLU A 100 2.50 -5.12 -13.68
N LEU A 101 2.75 -3.84 -13.37
CA LEU A 101 3.68 -3.01 -14.14
C LEU A 101 5.08 -3.65 -14.21
N LEU A 102 5.59 -4.11 -13.07
CA LEU A 102 6.88 -4.81 -12.98
C LEU A 102 6.85 -6.10 -13.83
N ARG A 103 5.82 -6.93 -13.70
CA ARG A 103 5.68 -8.20 -14.44
C ARG A 103 5.67 -8.00 -15.95
N HIS A 104 5.02 -6.94 -16.45
CA HIS A 104 4.98 -6.63 -17.88
C HIS A 104 6.33 -6.15 -18.45
N ARG A 105 7.29 -5.78 -17.59
CA ARG A 105 8.62 -5.28 -17.98
C ARG A 105 9.74 -6.30 -17.72
N LEU A 106 9.38 -7.58 -17.54
CA LEU A 106 10.34 -8.67 -17.44
C LEU A 106 11.03 -8.94 -18.80
N PRO A 107 12.31 -9.35 -18.81
CA PRO A 107 13.13 -9.69 -17.64
C PRO A 107 13.81 -8.49 -16.93
N GLU A 108 13.79 -7.29 -17.50
CA GLU A 108 14.58 -6.15 -17.01
C GLU A 108 14.17 -5.67 -15.60
N SER A 109 12.91 -5.86 -15.22
CA SER A 109 12.38 -5.47 -13.92
C SER A 109 12.59 -6.50 -12.80
N LEU A 110 13.21 -7.67 -13.07
CA LEU A 110 13.19 -8.81 -12.14
C LEU A 110 13.70 -8.47 -10.73
N GLU A 111 14.87 -7.83 -10.62
CA GLU A 111 15.44 -7.47 -9.31
C GLU A 111 14.56 -6.46 -8.54
N HIS A 112 13.96 -5.52 -9.26
CA HIS A 112 13.03 -4.53 -8.72
C HIS A 112 11.74 -5.20 -8.24
N MET A 113 11.24 -6.19 -9.00
CA MET A 113 10.08 -6.98 -8.64
C MET A 113 10.31 -7.79 -7.36
N LEU A 114 11.45 -8.46 -7.25
CA LEU A 114 11.81 -9.21 -6.04
C LEU A 114 11.95 -8.29 -4.82
N THR A 115 12.58 -7.12 -5.00
CA THR A 115 12.72 -6.11 -3.95
C THR A 115 11.35 -5.63 -3.47
N PHE A 116 10.45 -5.32 -4.39
CA PHE A 116 9.11 -4.86 -4.05
C PHE A 116 8.25 -5.97 -3.42
N LEU A 117 8.34 -7.22 -3.90
CA LEU A 117 7.66 -8.37 -3.29
C LEU A 117 8.06 -8.56 -1.83
N TYR A 118 9.36 -8.47 -1.51
CA TYR A 118 9.84 -8.58 -0.14
C TYR A 118 9.28 -7.47 0.76
N LEU A 119 9.24 -6.24 0.24
CA LEU A 119 8.67 -5.09 0.92
C LEU A 119 7.18 -5.26 1.19
N ALA A 120 6.41 -5.62 0.15
CA ALA A 120 4.97 -5.85 0.26
C ALA A 120 4.66 -6.98 1.25
N TYR A 121 5.41 -8.10 1.18
CA TYR A 121 5.23 -9.22 2.10
C TYR A 121 5.49 -8.80 3.55
N SER A 122 6.57 -8.06 3.79
CA SER A 122 6.92 -7.54 5.12
C SER A 122 5.83 -6.60 5.66
N MET A 123 5.27 -5.73 4.82
CA MET A 123 4.16 -4.85 5.22
C MET A 123 2.89 -5.65 5.54
N MET A 124 2.53 -6.64 4.73
CA MET A 124 1.36 -7.48 4.97
C MET A 124 1.50 -8.30 6.26
N THR A 125 2.68 -8.85 6.54
CA THR A 125 2.98 -9.53 7.81
C THR A 125 2.84 -8.59 9.00
N LEU A 126 3.40 -7.37 8.90
CA LEU A 126 3.26 -6.37 9.97
C LEU A 126 1.79 -6.03 10.24
N LEU A 127 0.98 -5.85 9.21
CA LEU A 127 -0.46 -5.56 9.36
C LEU A 127 -1.23 -6.75 9.95
N TYR A 128 -0.88 -7.97 9.58
CA TYR A 128 -1.42 -9.19 10.18
C TYR A 128 -1.16 -9.23 11.70
N GLU A 129 0.05 -8.89 12.12
CA GLU A 129 0.44 -8.90 13.54
C GLU A 129 -0.15 -7.74 14.34
N THR A 130 -0.34 -6.57 13.73
CA THR A 130 -0.67 -5.32 14.45
C THR A 130 -2.12 -4.87 14.29
N VAL A 131 -2.83 -5.33 13.26
CA VAL A 131 -4.20 -4.91 12.91
C VAL A 131 -5.09 -6.14 12.64
N PRO A 132 -5.47 -6.91 13.69
CA PRO A 132 -6.22 -8.16 13.55
C PRO A 132 -7.65 -7.98 13.03
N ALA A 133 -8.17 -6.75 13.02
CA ALA A 133 -9.53 -6.45 12.53
C ALA A 133 -9.77 -6.84 11.06
N PHE A 134 -8.70 -7.07 10.28
CA PHE A 134 -8.76 -7.44 8.87
C PHE A 134 -7.93 -8.70 8.57
N GLU A 135 -7.77 -9.60 9.55
CA GLU A 135 -6.92 -10.79 9.48
C GLU A 135 -7.11 -11.60 8.18
N ASP A 136 -8.36 -11.97 7.87
CA ASP A 136 -8.68 -12.74 6.66
C ASP A 136 -8.20 -12.04 5.38
N THR A 137 -8.36 -10.71 5.31
CA THR A 137 -7.89 -9.92 4.17
C THR A 137 -6.36 -9.93 4.05
N TRP A 138 -5.66 -9.88 5.18
CA TRP A 138 -4.19 -9.94 5.20
C TRP A 138 -3.67 -11.31 4.77
N ILE A 139 -4.31 -12.39 5.22
CA ILE A 139 -4.03 -13.77 4.79
C ILE A 139 -4.22 -13.91 3.28
N GLU A 140 -5.33 -13.41 2.74
CA GLU A 140 -5.60 -13.43 1.30
C GLU A 140 -4.53 -12.67 0.49
N CYS A 141 -4.13 -11.48 0.97
CA CYS A 141 -3.08 -10.68 0.33
C CYS A 141 -1.72 -11.40 0.36
N LEU A 142 -1.34 -12.01 1.50
CA LEU A 142 -0.12 -12.81 1.62
C LEU A 142 -0.13 -14.01 0.66
N GLY A 143 -1.26 -14.70 0.56
CA GLY A 143 -1.46 -15.76 -0.44
C GLY A 143 -1.37 -15.24 -1.88
N GLY A 144 -1.87 -14.02 -2.13
CA GLY A 144 -1.71 -13.30 -3.40
C GLY A 144 -0.26 -13.04 -3.76
N LEU A 145 0.52 -12.49 -2.83
CA LEU A 145 1.95 -12.26 -3.01
C LEU A 145 2.72 -13.57 -3.26
N GLY A 146 2.34 -14.65 -2.58
CA GLY A 146 2.95 -15.97 -2.78
C GLY A 146 2.85 -16.47 -4.23
N ARG A 147 1.77 -16.14 -4.95
CA ARG A 147 1.60 -16.53 -6.36
C ARG A 147 2.58 -15.83 -7.30
N TYR A 148 2.96 -14.57 -7.03
CA TYR A 148 3.94 -13.85 -7.84
C TYR A 148 5.37 -14.38 -7.69
N ARG A 149 5.69 -15.07 -6.58
CA ARG A 149 7.00 -15.68 -6.38
C ARG A 149 7.15 -17.02 -7.11
N MET A 150 6.04 -17.70 -7.40
CA MET A 150 6.03 -19.00 -8.07
C MET A 150 5.77 -18.93 -9.58
N ALA A 151 5.42 -17.75 -10.09
CA ALA A 151 5.08 -17.50 -11.49
C ALA A 151 6.29 -17.05 -12.32
#